data_AF-A0A6L9TBN1-F1
#
_entry.id   AF-A0A6L9TBN1-F1
#
_cell.length_a   1.000
_cell.length_b   1.000
_cell.length_c   1.000
_cell.angle_alpha   90.00
_cell.angle_beta   90.00
_cell.angle_gamma   90.00
#
_symmetry.space_group_name_H-M   'P 1'
#
loop_
_entity.id
_entity.type
_entity.pdbx_description
1 polymer ?
#
loop_
_entity_poly.entity_id
_entity_poly.type
_entity_poly.pdbx_seq_one_letter_code
_entity_poly.pdbx_strand_id
1 'polypeptide(L)'
;MAAHAHSVMSPRAKRNSSVETLRILAMLMIVTSHCVMFTNLDALTLPFGVNKVLIETFLYSGGKIGVVAFFAISAWYLSEAGGVRAGLRRVWILEREMLFWSIILLAITVVVDRSQLGLTLAVGSLFPTVTGLWWYPTAYAVFLLFFPFLVRGLRALDRSAHAALCVVMLVLFTGLDMVMPLSAVGLPGGNYLSFVYIYVLITYYRWHMRPMKTATVWWSLGIGYLMIAVGAVAAGVLFEKTGRLQVLQVYLGKVEFRLPVLMIGLALFVLFERHEFHSAVVNTVASSTFGVYLISEYPTVRQWLWQNPLIDFAALAARYPLLLIPSLIGIAVLVFLACTALDQIRELLFHITIDRHRGRWFDRLSAAVNAALANRKETV
;
A
#
# COMPACT_ATOMS: atom_id res chain seq x y z
N MET A 1 12.62 -21.07 45.79
CA MET A 1 13.90 -21.19 45.06
C MET A 1 13.61 -21.00 43.58
N ALA A 2 14.00 -19.84 43.06
CA ALA A 2 13.93 -19.51 41.65
C ALA A 2 15.03 -20.26 40.88
N ALA A 3 14.72 -20.75 39.68
CA ALA A 3 15.72 -21.16 38.71
C ALA A 3 15.22 -20.88 37.29
N HIS A 4 15.68 -19.73 36.79
CA HIS A 4 15.93 -19.35 35.41
C HIS A 4 15.55 -20.34 34.29
N ALA A 5 14.44 -20.04 33.61
CA ALA A 5 14.27 -20.42 32.22
C ALA A 5 14.99 -19.39 31.34
N HIS A 6 16.19 -19.75 30.88
CA HIS A 6 16.89 -19.03 29.83
C HIS A 6 15.99 -18.92 28.60
N SER A 7 15.69 -17.69 28.18
CA SER A 7 15.03 -17.40 26.93
C SER A 7 15.93 -17.82 25.78
N VAL A 8 15.67 -18.99 25.20
CA VAL A 8 16.22 -19.36 23.90
C VAL A 8 15.66 -18.36 22.90
N MET A 9 16.50 -17.41 22.50
CA MET A 9 16.20 -16.52 21.38
C MET A 9 15.94 -17.39 20.15
N SER A 10 14.70 -17.42 19.68
CA SER A 10 14.37 -18.05 18.41
C SER A 10 15.27 -17.47 17.32
N PRO A 11 15.91 -18.29 16.46
CA PRO A 11 16.67 -17.77 15.32
C PRO A 11 15.77 -16.83 14.53
N ARG A 12 16.29 -15.65 14.18
CA ARG A 12 15.56 -14.62 13.41
C ARG A 12 15.07 -15.30 12.13
N ALA A 13 13.76 -15.55 12.02
CA ALA A 13 13.19 -16.25 10.88
C ALA A 13 13.66 -15.56 9.59
N LYS A 14 14.28 -16.34 8.69
CA LYS A 14 14.87 -15.83 7.46
C LYS A 14 13.73 -15.32 6.56
N ARG A 15 13.84 -14.08 6.06
CA ARG A 15 12.79 -13.46 5.24
C ARG A 15 12.66 -14.22 3.92
N ASN A 16 11.44 -14.64 3.58
CA ASN A 16 11.15 -15.26 2.29
C ASN A 16 11.23 -14.19 1.18
N SER A 17 12.28 -14.25 0.36
CA SER A 17 12.51 -13.26 -0.69
C SER A 17 11.47 -13.28 -1.81
N SER A 18 10.68 -14.36 -1.96
CA SER A 18 9.55 -14.38 -2.90
C SER A 18 8.49 -13.33 -2.52
N VAL A 19 8.10 -13.30 -1.25
CA VAL A 19 7.15 -12.31 -0.74
C VAL A 19 7.73 -10.90 -0.78
N GLU A 20 9.05 -10.77 -0.61
CA GLU A 20 9.77 -9.50 -0.70
C GLU A 20 9.83 -8.99 -2.15
N THR A 21 9.98 -9.87 -3.15
CA THR A 21 9.84 -9.54 -4.57
C THR A 21 8.44 -9.02 -4.87
N LEU A 22 7.38 -9.64 -4.33
CA LEU A 22 6.03 -9.11 -4.48
C LEU A 22 5.91 -7.70 -3.88
N ARG A 23 6.56 -7.42 -2.74
CA ARG A 23 6.55 -6.07 -2.15
C ARG A 23 7.18 -5.03 -3.10
N ILE A 24 8.29 -5.38 -3.75
CA ILE A 24 8.94 -4.54 -4.75
C ILE A 24 8.02 -4.31 -5.95
N LEU A 25 7.44 -5.38 -6.50
CA LEU A 25 6.52 -5.30 -7.64
C LEU A 25 5.29 -4.45 -7.31
N ALA A 26 4.68 -4.66 -6.15
CA ALA A 26 3.55 -3.88 -5.67
C ALA A 26 3.89 -2.39 -5.56
N MET A 27 5.07 -2.05 -5.03
CA MET A 27 5.52 -0.66 -4.94
C MET A 27 5.78 -0.05 -6.33
N LEU A 28 6.36 -0.81 -7.25
CA LEU A 28 6.56 -0.36 -8.63
C LEU A 28 5.22 -0.10 -9.34
N MET A 29 4.21 -0.94 -9.13
CA MET A 29 2.86 -0.73 -9.65
C MET A 29 2.22 0.55 -9.08
N ILE A 30 2.42 0.82 -7.78
CA ILE A 30 1.97 2.05 -7.12
C ILE A 30 2.62 3.29 -7.75
N VAL A 31 3.96 3.33 -7.83
CA VAL A 31 4.69 4.46 -8.42
C VAL A 31 4.32 4.68 -9.90
N THR A 32 4.16 3.59 -10.67
CA THR A 32 3.75 3.67 -12.08
C THR A 32 2.35 4.27 -12.22
N SER A 33 1.41 3.88 -11.35
CA SER A 33 0.06 4.46 -11.31
C SER A 33 0.10 5.95 -10.96
N HIS A 34 0.94 6.36 -10.00
CA HIS A 34 1.13 7.78 -9.67
C HIS A 34 1.68 8.58 -10.86
N CYS A 35 2.64 8.03 -11.60
CA CYS A 35 3.12 8.63 -12.84
C CYS A 35 1.98 8.84 -13.85
N VAL A 36 1.12 7.84 -14.07
CA VAL A 36 -0.05 7.98 -14.96
C VAL A 36 -1.07 9.00 -14.43
N MET A 37 -1.25 9.13 -13.11
CA MET A 37 -2.26 10.00 -12.52
C MET A 37 -1.84 11.47 -12.43
N PHE A 38 -0.55 11.77 -12.31
CA PHE A 38 -0.07 13.11 -11.97
C PHE A 38 0.75 13.77 -13.06
N THR A 39 1.05 13.07 -14.15
CA THR A 39 1.71 13.67 -15.32
C THR A 39 0.74 14.51 -16.15
N ASN A 40 1.27 15.21 -17.14
CA ASN A 40 0.46 15.96 -18.10
C ASN A 40 -0.34 15.07 -19.08
N LEU A 41 -0.21 13.75 -18.96
CA LEU A 41 -1.01 12.77 -19.69
C LEU A 41 -2.26 12.43 -18.88
N ASP A 42 -3.41 12.99 -19.26
CA ASP A 42 -4.67 12.58 -18.65
C ASP A 42 -5.21 11.30 -19.33
N ALA A 43 -5.09 10.18 -18.62
CA ALA A 43 -5.55 8.87 -19.07
C ALA A 43 -7.04 8.86 -19.45
N LEU A 44 -7.88 9.69 -18.81
CA LEU A 44 -9.31 9.73 -19.05
C LEU A 44 -9.70 10.47 -20.33
N THR A 45 -8.88 11.42 -20.78
CA THR A 45 -9.09 12.20 -22.00
C THR A 45 -8.24 11.72 -23.18
N LEU A 46 -7.31 10.78 -22.95
CA LEU A 46 -6.57 10.13 -24.03
C LEU A 46 -7.53 9.57 -25.09
N PRO A 47 -7.27 9.76 -26.39
CA PRO A 47 -8.10 9.20 -27.45
C PRO A 47 -8.28 7.69 -27.30
N PHE A 48 -9.48 7.19 -27.62
CA PHE A 48 -9.76 5.77 -27.54
C PHE A 48 -8.83 4.97 -28.46
N GLY A 49 -8.22 3.92 -27.92
CA GLY A 49 -7.21 3.14 -28.62
C GLY A 49 -6.45 2.18 -27.71
N VAL A 50 -5.54 1.40 -28.30
CA VAL A 50 -4.80 0.34 -27.59
C VAL A 50 -4.03 0.87 -26.39
N ASN A 51 -3.30 1.99 -26.55
CA ASN A 51 -2.54 2.59 -25.46
C ASN A 51 -3.42 2.97 -24.28
N LYS A 52 -4.58 3.58 -24.54
CA LYS A 52 -5.53 3.98 -23.50
C LYS A 52 -6.00 2.76 -22.71
N VAL A 53 -6.46 1.72 -23.41
CA VAL A 53 -6.95 0.48 -22.78
C VAL A 53 -5.84 -0.17 -21.94
N LEU A 54 -4.60 -0.23 -22.45
CA LEU A 54 -3.46 -0.79 -21.71
C LEU A 54 -3.10 0.05 -20.48
N ILE A 55 -3.10 1.37 -20.60
CA ILE A 55 -2.83 2.30 -19.49
C ILE A 55 -3.89 2.13 -18.41
N GLU A 56 -5.18 2.19 -18.76
CA GLU A 56 -6.29 2.05 -17.82
C GLU A 56 -6.30 0.66 -17.15
N THR A 57 -6.04 -0.39 -17.93
CA THR A 57 -6.07 -1.78 -17.47
C THR A 57 -4.89 -2.13 -16.58
N PHE A 58 -3.66 -1.75 -16.94
CA PHE A 58 -2.45 -2.23 -16.25
C PHE A 58 -1.78 -1.18 -15.37
N LEU A 59 -1.60 0.04 -15.87
CA LEU A 59 -0.80 1.06 -15.18
C LEU A 59 -1.65 1.82 -14.17
N TYR A 60 -2.84 2.28 -14.57
CA TYR A 60 -3.77 3.02 -13.71
C TYR A 60 -4.29 2.11 -12.59
N SER A 61 -4.93 0.98 -12.93
CA SER A 61 -5.45 0.02 -11.94
C SER A 61 -4.34 -0.63 -11.10
N GLY A 62 -3.12 -0.71 -11.66
CA GLY A 62 -1.95 -1.29 -11.03
C GLY A 62 -1.66 -0.67 -9.66
N GLY A 63 -1.93 0.61 -9.46
CA GLY A 63 -1.69 1.25 -8.16
C GLY A 63 -2.54 0.64 -7.05
N LYS A 64 -3.83 0.43 -7.30
CA LYS A 64 -4.73 -0.17 -6.30
C LYS A 64 -4.52 -1.67 -6.14
N ILE A 65 -4.17 -2.38 -7.22
CA ILE A 65 -3.74 -3.78 -7.14
C ILE A 65 -2.47 -3.91 -6.28
N GLY A 66 -1.51 -3.01 -6.48
CA GLY A 66 -0.29 -2.91 -5.68
C GLY A 66 -0.60 -2.64 -4.20
N VAL A 67 -1.53 -1.74 -3.90
CA VAL A 67 -2.02 -1.52 -2.52
C VAL A 67 -2.56 -2.81 -1.89
N VAL A 68 -3.42 -3.55 -2.61
CA VAL A 68 -3.96 -4.83 -2.12
C VAL A 68 -2.84 -5.82 -1.85
N ALA A 69 -1.93 -6.03 -2.80
CA ALA A 69 -0.81 -6.96 -2.66
C ALA A 69 0.13 -6.56 -1.51
N PHE A 70 0.48 -5.27 -1.39
CA PHE A 70 1.36 -4.75 -0.36
C PHE A 70 0.75 -4.91 1.04
N PHE A 71 -0.54 -4.60 1.18
CA PHE A 71 -1.25 -4.81 2.44
C PHE A 71 -1.47 -6.30 2.73
N ALA A 72 -1.70 -7.14 1.72
CA ALA A 72 -1.90 -8.57 1.87
C ALA A 72 -0.70 -9.26 2.53
N ILE A 73 0.51 -8.85 2.16
CA ILE A 73 1.75 -9.30 2.81
C ILE A 73 1.71 -8.98 4.31
N SER A 74 1.35 -7.75 4.66
CA SER A 74 1.26 -7.32 6.07
C SER A 74 0.18 -8.11 6.82
N ALA A 75 -1.02 -8.21 6.25
CA ALA A 75 -2.15 -8.95 6.80
C ALA A 75 -1.79 -10.42 7.09
N TRP A 76 -1.11 -11.08 6.15
CA TRP A 76 -0.65 -12.45 6.30
C TRP A 76 0.20 -12.61 7.56
N TYR A 77 1.31 -11.88 7.68
CA TYR A 77 2.20 -12.05 8.83
C TYR A 77 1.60 -11.54 10.16
N LEU A 78 0.66 -10.59 10.11
CA LEU A 78 -0.05 -10.10 11.29
C LEU A 78 -1.06 -11.09 11.87
N SER A 79 -1.57 -12.03 11.06
CA SER A 79 -2.59 -13.01 11.48
C SER A 79 -2.11 -14.05 12.51
N GLU A 80 -0.80 -14.29 12.61
CA GLU A 80 -0.25 -15.33 13.49
C GLU A 80 -0.04 -14.85 14.91
N ALA A 81 0.52 -13.65 15.09
CA ALA A 81 0.91 -13.14 16.39
C ALA A 81 0.77 -11.62 16.49
N GLY A 82 0.11 -11.17 17.54
CA GLY A 82 0.03 -9.77 17.86
C GLY A 82 -0.70 -9.47 19.16
N GLY A 83 -0.33 -8.33 19.74
CA GLY A 83 -0.99 -7.74 20.89
C GLY A 83 -0.92 -6.22 20.77
N VAL A 84 -1.64 -5.52 21.64
CA VAL A 84 -1.70 -4.05 21.64
C VAL A 84 -0.29 -3.43 21.65
N ARG A 85 0.62 -3.94 22.49
CA ARG A 85 2.02 -3.50 22.54
C ARG A 85 2.74 -3.66 21.19
N ALA A 86 2.53 -4.77 20.48
CA ALA A 86 3.16 -5.01 19.18
C ALA A 86 2.61 -4.07 18.10
N GLY A 87 1.30 -3.77 18.13
CA GLY A 87 0.67 -2.77 17.26
C GLY A 87 1.25 -1.38 17.49
N LEU A 88 1.26 -0.92 18.74
CA LEU A 88 1.83 0.38 19.12
C LEU A 88 3.31 0.49 18.74
N ARG A 89 4.10 -0.58 18.94
CA ARG A 89 5.51 -0.60 18.54
C ARG A 89 5.69 -0.49 17.03
N ARG A 90 4.80 -1.10 16.23
CA ARG A 90 4.83 -0.98 14.77
C ARG A 90 4.44 0.42 14.31
N VAL A 91 3.40 1.01 14.90
CA VAL A 91 3.00 2.42 14.64
C VAL A 91 4.14 3.37 14.99
N TRP A 92 4.82 3.17 16.12
CA TRP A 92 5.99 3.96 16.50
C TRP A 92 7.11 3.91 15.45
N ILE A 93 7.43 2.72 14.95
CA ILE A 93 8.48 2.54 13.93
C ILE A 93 8.06 3.22 12.61
N LEU A 94 6.79 3.05 12.23
CA LEU A 94 6.20 3.66 11.04
C LEU A 94 6.28 5.19 11.10
N GLU A 95 5.82 5.79 12.20
CA GLU A 95 5.78 7.25 12.38
C GLU A 95 7.17 7.87 12.32
N ARG A 96 8.18 7.21 12.91
CA ARG A 96 9.55 7.71 12.86
C ARG A 96 10.11 7.78 11.44
N GLU A 97 9.79 6.80 10.60
CA GLU A 97 10.21 6.81 9.19
C GLU A 97 9.46 7.88 8.40
N MET A 98 8.16 8.07 8.66
CA MET A 98 7.36 9.15 8.10
C MET A 98 7.92 10.53 8.47
N LEU A 99 8.19 10.77 9.76
CA LEU A 99 8.75 12.03 10.26
C LEU A 99 10.12 12.34 9.66
N PHE A 100 10.97 11.34 9.51
CA PHE A 100 12.27 11.54 8.88
C PHE A 100 12.12 12.08 7.46
N TRP A 101 11.30 11.42 6.64
CA TRP A 101 11.10 11.84 5.26
C TRP A 101 10.35 13.16 5.16
N SER A 102 9.29 13.36 5.94
CA SER A 102 8.50 14.59 5.87
C SER A 102 9.31 15.81 6.27
N ILE A 103 10.16 15.73 7.31
CA ILE A 103 10.99 16.84 7.77
C ILE A 103 12.10 17.15 6.74
N ILE A 104 12.78 16.13 6.20
CA ILE A 104 13.83 16.33 5.19
C ILE A 104 13.25 16.93 3.91
N LEU A 105 12.13 16.39 3.42
CA LEU A 105 11.50 16.87 2.20
C LEU A 105 10.89 18.27 2.39
N LEU A 106 10.39 18.59 3.59
CA LEU A 106 10.01 19.95 3.96
C LEU A 106 11.22 20.89 3.91
N ALA A 107 12.35 20.52 4.50
CA ALA A 107 13.57 21.32 4.47
C ALA A 107 14.07 21.56 3.04
N ILE A 108 14.07 20.52 2.19
CA ILE A 108 14.39 20.65 0.76
C ILE A 108 13.41 21.61 0.08
N THR A 109 12.11 21.49 0.35
CA THR A 109 11.08 22.40 -0.20
C THR A 109 11.37 23.86 0.19
N VAL A 110 11.72 24.12 1.45
CA VAL A 110 12.06 25.48 1.94
C VAL A 110 13.27 26.08 1.22
N VAL A 111 14.20 25.26 0.75
CA VAL A 111 15.42 25.72 0.05
C VAL A 111 15.19 25.83 -1.45
N VAL A 112 14.52 24.86 -2.07
CA VAL A 112 14.43 24.70 -3.53
C VAL A 112 13.20 25.41 -4.12
N ASP A 113 12.05 25.32 -3.45
CA ASP A 113 10.78 25.80 -4.01
C ASP A 113 9.86 26.34 -2.90
N ARG A 114 10.22 27.52 -2.38
CA ARG A 114 9.46 28.21 -1.32
C ARG A 114 8.02 28.52 -1.72
N SER A 115 7.71 28.56 -3.01
CA SER A 115 6.36 28.85 -3.50
C SER A 115 5.36 27.76 -3.11
N GLN A 116 5.83 26.52 -2.95
CA GLN A 116 5.02 25.38 -2.52
C GLN A 116 4.88 25.28 -1.00
N LEU A 117 5.57 26.14 -0.24
CA LEU A 117 5.49 26.14 1.21
C LEU A 117 4.17 26.79 1.67
N GLY A 118 3.28 25.97 2.21
CA GLY A 118 2.06 26.42 2.88
C GLY A 118 1.98 25.90 4.32
N LEU A 119 1.15 26.55 5.15
CA LEU A 119 0.91 26.12 6.53
C LEU A 119 0.43 24.66 6.59
N THR A 120 -0.44 24.25 5.66
CA THR A 120 -0.93 22.87 5.56
C THR A 120 0.21 21.87 5.34
N LEU A 121 1.15 22.18 4.44
CA LEU A 121 2.30 21.31 4.19
C LEU A 121 3.24 21.28 5.40
N ALA A 122 3.51 22.43 6.04
CA ALA A 122 4.39 22.51 7.20
C ALA A 122 3.83 21.71 8.39
N VAL A 123 2.56 21.93 8.75
CA VAL A 123 1.87 21.18 9.82
C VAL A 123 1.75 19.71 9.45
N GLY A 124 1.41 19.42 8.19
CA GLY A 124 1.36 18.08 7.64
C GLY A 124 2.67 17.32 7.83
N SER A 125 3.79 17.98 7.57
CA SER A 125 5.12 17.38 7.68
C SER A 125 5.60 17.22 9.12
N LEU A 126 5.12 18.02 10.07
CA LEU A 126 5.42 17.86 11.50
C LEU A 126 4.57 16.78 12.18
N PHE A 127 3.35 16.54 11.68
CA PHE A 127 2.41 15.56 12.23
C PHE A 127 1.80 14.68 11.12
N PRO A 128 2.61 13.89 10.41
CA PRO A 128 2.20 13.25 9.16
C PRO A 128 1.09 12.21 9.33
N THR A 129 1.10 11.42 10.41
CA THR A 129 0.00 10.48 10.66
C THR A 129 -1.29 11.19 11.03
N VAL A 130 -1.24 12.19 11.92
CA VAL A 130 -2.43 12.89 12.43
C VAL A 130 -3.14 13.69 11.33
N THR A 131 -2.36 14.32 10.47
CA THR A 131 -2.87 15.14 9.35
C THR A 131 -3.24 14.33 8.12
N GLY A 132 -2.85 13.05 8.07
CA GLY A 132 -3.07 12.22 6.89
C GLY A 132 -2.22 12.62 5.69
N LEU A 133 -1.01 13.17 5.92
CA LEU A 133 -0.10 13.62 4.85
C LEU A 133 0.06 12.56 3.75
N TRP A 134 0.16 11.30 4.18
CA TRP A 134 0.05 10.15 3.29
C TRP A 134 -1.09 9.24 3.75
N TRP A 135 -2.05 9.01 2.86
CA TRP A 135 -3.26 8.25 3.18
C TRP A 135 -2.96 6.80 3.60
N TYR A 136 -2.04 6.11 2.90
CA TYR A 136 -1.76 4.69 3.11
C TYR A 136 -1.19 4.41 4.51
N PRO A 137 -0.07 5.03 4.92
CA PRO A 137 0.48 4.77 6.24
C PRO A 137 -0.42 5.27 7.37
N THR A 138 -1.18 6.36 7.19
CA THR A 138 -2.18 6.77 8.18
C THR A 138 -3.28 5.72 8.34
N ALA A 139 -3.86 5.23 7.25
CA ALA A 139 -4.85 4.15 7.29
C ALA A 139 -4.27 2.86 7.90
N TYR A 140 -3.00 2.56 7.62
CA TYR A 140 -2.31 1.39 8.15
C TYR A 140 -2.00 1.53 9.64
N ALA A 141 -1.64 2.73 10.10
CA ALA A 141 -1.45 3.03 11.52
C ALA A 141 -2.74 2.82 12.30
N VAL A 142 -3.87 3.35 11.80
CA VAL A 142 -5.20 3.12 12.40
C VAL A 142 -5.53 1.63 12.43
N PHE A 143 -5.35 0.92 11.32
CA PHE A 143 -5.52 -0.54 11.27
C PHE A 143 -4.65 -1.25 12.32
N LEU A 144 -3.38 -0.86 12.50
CA LEU A 144 -2.49 -1.45 13.49
C LEU A 144 -2.92 -1.22 14.95
N LEU A 145 -3.70 -0.18 15.23
CA LEU A 145 -4.30 0.02 16.56
C LEU A 145 -5.45 -0.96 16.81
N PHE A 146 -6.24 -1.27 15.76
CA PHE A 146 -7.39 -2.17 15.84
C PHE A 146 -7.04 -3.65 15.64
N PHE A 147 -5.96 -3.97 14.91
CA PHE A 147 -5.64 -5.36 14.51
C PHE A 147 -5.59 -6.36 15.67
N PRO A 148 -5.10 -6.04 16.89
CA PRO A 148 -5.05 -7.01 17.98
C PRO A 148 -6.45 -7.45 18.43
N PHE A 149 -7.43 -6.56 18.33
CA PHE A 149 -8.83 -6.85 18.65
C PHE A 149 -9.50 -7.59 17.50
N LEU A 150 -9.20 -7.21 16.25
CA LEU A 150 -9.68 -7.90 15.05
C LEU A 150 -9.24 -9.37 15.03
N VAL A 151 -7.95 -9.65 15.29
CA VAL A 151 -7.44 -11.04 15.38
C VAL A 151 -8.21 -11.86 16.39
N ARG A 152 -8.39 -11.32 17.61
CA ARG A 152 -9.11 -12.03 18.67
C ARG A 152 -10.57 -12.28 18.30
N GLY A 153 -11.24 -11.26 17.77
CA GLY A 153 -12.63 -11.37 17.33
C GLY A 153 -12.80 -12.39 16.21
N LEU A 154 -11.96 -12.34 15.17
CA LEU A 154 -12.03 -13.27 14.04
C LEU A 154 -11.67 -14.70 14.45
N ARG A 155 -10.73 -14.91 15.39
CA ARG A 155 -10.44 -16.25 15.93
C ARG A 155 -11.55 -16.82 16.82
N ALA A 156 -12.42 -15.96 17.36
CA ALA A 156 -13.60 -16.41 18.11
C ALA A 156 -14.75 -16.85 17.20
N LEU A 157 -14.73 -16.46 15.92
CA LEU A 157 -15.69 -16.93 14.93
C LEU A 157 -15.36 -18.37 14.54
N ASP A 158 -16.40 -19.21 14.42
CA ASP A 158 -16.26 -20.48 13.73
C ASP A 158 -16.11 -20.24 12.21
N ARG A 159 -15.79 -21.32 11.48
CA ARG A 159 -15.58 -21.27 10.03
C ARG A 159 -16.80 -20.70 9.29
N SER A 160 -18.02 -21.06 9.69
CA SER A 160 -19.26 -20.59 9.05
C SER A 160 -19.49 -19.10 9.26
N ALA A 161 -19.33 -18.61 10.48
CA ALA A 161 -19.51 -17.21 10.83
C ALA A 161 -18.44 -16.33 10.16
N HIS A 162 -17.19 -16.79 10.12
CA HIS A 162 -16.12 -16.09 9.39
C HIS A 162 -16.42 -16.05 7.88
N ALA A 163 -16.88 -17.16 7.29
CA ALA A 163 -17.30 -17.19 5.89
C ALA A 163 -18.47 -16.23 5.61
N ALA A 164 -19.48 -16.20 6.48
CA ALA A 164 -20.61 -15.28 6.38
C ALA A 164 -20.14 -13.82 6.44
N LEU A 165 -19.19 -13.49 7.32
CA LEU A 165 -18.58 -12.17 7.35
C LEU A 165 -17.87 -11.82 6.03
N CYS A 166 -17.08 -12.74 5.45
CA CYS A 166 -16.47 -12.54 4.14
C CYS A 166 -17.53 -12.25 3.05
N VAL A 167 -18.63 -13.00 3.04
CA VAL A 167 -19.74 -12.81 2.08
C VAL A 167 -20.40 -11.44 2.28
N VAL A 168 -20.68 -11.04 3.53
CA VAL A 168 -21.24 -9.71 3.83
C VAL A 168 -20.32 -8.61 3.32
N MET A 169 -19.00 -8.71 3.57
CA MET A 169 -18.06 -7.70 3.09
C MET A 169 -17.92 -7.68 1.57
N LEU A 170 -17.97 -8.85 0.91
CA LEU A 170 -18.02 -8.93 -0.56
C LEU A 170 -19.30 -8.27 -1.11
N VAL A 171 -20.47 -8.58 -0.55
CA VAL A 171 -21.73 -7.97 -0.99
C VAL A 171 -21.70 -6.45 -0.77
N LEU A 172 -21.21 -6.00 0.38
CA LEU A 172 -21.14 -4.57 0.70
C LEU A 172 -20.14 -3.83 -0.18
N PHE A 173 -18.86 -4.22 -0.18
CA PHE A 173 -17.79 -3.44 -0.83
C PHE A 173 -17.65 -3.72 -2.32
N THR A 174 -18.13 -4.86 -2.81
CA THR A 174 -18.11 -5.20 -4.24
C THR A 174 -19.50 -5.10 -4.85
N GLY A 175 -20.49 -5.78 -4.28
CA GLY A 175 -21.83 -5.87 -4.88
C GLY A 175 -22.54 -4.52 -4.90
N LEU A 176 -22.63 -3.88 -3.73
CA LEU A 176 -23.33 -2.60 -3.60
C LEU A 176 -22.59 -1.47 -4.34
N ASP A 177 -21.25 -1.45 -4.32
CA ASP A 177 -20.46 -0.45 -5.07
C ASP A 177 -20.70 -0.51 -6.58
N MET A 178 -21.10 -1.66 -7.14
CA MET A 178 -21.46 -1.77 -8.56
C MET A 178 -22.82 -1.12 -8.88
N VAL A 179 -23.75 -1.10 -7.95
CA VAL A 179 -25.10 -0.54 -8.14
C VAL A 179 -25.14 0.94 -7.74
N MET A 180 -24.45 1.30 -6.67
CA MET A 180 -24.38 2.64 -6.12
C MET A 180 -22.95 2.93 -5.66
N PRO A 181 -22.28 3.97 -6.18
CA PRO A 181 -20.93 4.31 -5.74
C PRO A 181 -20.89 4.53 -4.23
N LEU A 182 -20.12 3.70 -3.51
CA LEU A 182 -20.04 3.78 -2.06
C LEU A 182 -19.44 5.10 -1.57
N SER A 183 -18.69 5.80 -2.42
CA SER A 183 -18.24 7.16 -2.17
C SER A 183 -19.39 8.13 -1.86
N ALA A 184 -20.58 7.92 -2.44
CA ALA A 184 -21.75 8.77 -2.22
C ALA A 184 -22.32 8.64 -0.79
N VAL A 185 -22.02 7.53 -0.10
CA VAL A 185 -22.44 7.27 1.28
C VAL A 185 -21.27 7.33 2.27
N GLY A 186 -20.19 8.02 1.91
CA GLY A 186 -19.04 8.25 2.79
C GLY A 186 -18.02 7.11 2.85
N LEU A 187 -18.05 6.17 1.90
CA LEU A 187 -17.11 5.05 1.81
C LEU A 187 -16.31 5.09 0.49
N PRO A 188 -15.45 6.11 0.27
CA PRO A 188 -14.75 6.31 -1.01
C PRO A 188 -13.59 5.36 -1.28
N GLY A 189 -13.21 4.52 -0.29
CA GLY A 189 -11.95 3.79 -0.31
C GLY A 189 -10.76 4.66 0.10
N GLY A 190 -9.55 4.10 0.03
CA GLY A 190 -8.33 4.74 0.51
C GLY A 190 -8.30 4.93 2.02
N ASN A 191 -8.88 4.01 2.79
CA ASN A 191 -8.97 4.15 4.25
C ASN A 191 -8.80 2.80 4.97
N TYR A 192 -8.80 2.84 6.31
CA TYR A 192 -8.54 1.66 7.14
C TYR A 192 -9.64 0.58 7.02
N LEU A 193 -10.88 0.91 6.61
CA LEU A 193 -11.94 -0.09 6.42
C LEU A 193 -11.61 -1.01 5.25
N SER A 194 -10.99 -0.50 4.19
CA SER A 194 -10.45 -1.33 3.11
C SER A 194 -9.46 -2.35 3.64
N PHE A 195 -8.60 -1.94 4.58
CA PHE A 195 -7.64 -2.84 5.23
C PHE A 195 -8.31 -3.86 6.14
N VAL A 196 -9.32 -3.47 6.91
CA VAL A 196 -10.13 -4.43 7.69
C VAL A 196 -10.76 -5.47 6.77
N TYR A 197 -11.35 -5.04 5.66
CA TYR A 197 -11.95 -5.94 4.68
C TYR A 197 -10.95 -6.95 4.10
N ILE A 198 -9.82 -6.46 3.55
CA ILE A 198 -8.78 -7.34 2.99
C ILE A 198 -8.22 -8.27 4.08
N TYR A 199 -8.10 -7.78 5.31
CA TYR A 199 -7.63 -8.58 6.45
C TYR A 199 -8.56 -9.75 6.77
N VAL A 200 -9.87 -9.52 6.78
CA VAL A 200 -10.88 -10.58 6.96
C VAL A 200 -10.76 -11.64 5.87
N LEU A 201 -10.64 -11.24 4.60
CA LEU A 201 -10.47 -12.19 3.49
C LEU A 201 -9.20 -13.04 3.63
N ILE A 202 -8.07 -12.42 3.97
CA ILE A 202 -6.78 -13.09 4.09
C ILE A 202 -6.73 -14.03 5.28
N THR A 203 -7.29 -13.62 6.42
CA THR A 203 -7.36 -14.49 7.61
C THR A 203 -8.28 -15.67 7.38
N TYR A 204 -9.42 -15.49 6.69
CA TYR A 204 -10.26 -16.61 6.27
C TYR A 204 -9.53 -17.59 5.34
N TYR A 205 -8.84 -17.07 4.32
CA TYR A 205 -8.02 -17.87 3.42
C TYR A 205 -6.97 -18.67 4.19
N ARG A 206 -6.24 -18.02 5.11
CA ARG A 206 -5.16 -18.65 5.88
C ARG A 206 -5.64 -19.72 6.85
N TRP A 207 -6.73 -19.47 7.57
CA TRP A 207 -7.15 -20.32 8.70
C TRP A 207 -8.13 -21.41 8.33
N HIS A 208 -8.92 -21.22 7.25
CA HIS A 208 -10.04 -22.11 6.96
C HIS A 208 -10.02 -22.71 5.55
N MET A 209 -9.29 -22.12 4.60
CA MET A 209 -9.25 -22.62 3.23
C MET A 209 -8.09 -23.58 3.03
N ARG A 210 -8.28 -24.56 2.14
CA ARG A 210 -7.17 -25.33 1.59
C ARG A 210 -6.40 -24.44 0.60
N PRO A 211 -5.08 -24.66 0.43
CA PRO A 211 -4.32 -23.98 -0.60
C PRO A 211 -5.02 -24.08 -1.96
N MET A 212 -5.26 -22.94 -2.61
CA MET A 212 -5.95 -22.92 -3.92
C MET A 212 -5.14 -23.69 -4.97
N LYS A 213 -5.78 -24.30 -5.95
CA LYS A 213 -5.04 -24.88 -7.09
C LYS A 213 -4.38 -23.77 -7.90
N THR A 214 -3.19 -24.01 -8.44
CA THR A 214 -2.45 -23.03 -9.26
C THR A 214 -3.30 -22.50 -10.41
N ALA A 215 -4.06 -23.37 -11.09
CA ALA A 215 -5.00 -22.97 -12.14
C ALA A 215 -6.06 -21.97 -11.63
N THR A 216 -6.64 -22.17 -10.45
CA THR A 216 -7.63 -21.26 -9.87
C THR A 216 -7.04 -19.87 -9.60
N VAL A 217 -5.77 -19.82 -9.16
CA VAL A 217 -5.08 -18.54 -8.90
C VAL A 217 -4.83 -17.80 -10.21
N TRP A 218 -4.38 -18.49 -11.26
CA TRP A 218 -4.21 -17.90 -12.59
C TRP A 218 -5.55 -17.47 -13.22
N TRP A 219 -6.61 -18.26 -13.04
CA TRP A 219 -7.97 -17.86 -13.46
C TRP A 219 -8.44 -16.60 -12.74
N SER A 220 -8.22 -16.49 -11.42
CA SER A 220 -8.54 -15.28 -10.67
C SER A 220 -7.79 -14.06 -11.21
N LEU A 221 -6.50 -14.20 -11.50
CA LEU A 221 -5.68 -13.13 -12.08
C LEU A 221 -6.18 -12.75 -13.50
N GLY A 222 -6.39 -13.74 -14.37
CA GLY A 222 -6.84 -13.53 -15.75
C GLY A 222 -8.25 -12.93 -15.84
N ILE A 223 -9.20 -13.46 -15.07
CA ILE A 223 -10.58 -12.94 -15.01
C ILE A 223 -10.58 -11.53 -14.43
N GLY A 224 -9.81 -11.25 -13.38
CA GLY A 224 -9.70 -9.91 -12.81
C GLY A 224 -9.22 -8.88 -13.84
N TYR A 225 -8.14 -9.16 -14.57
CA TYR A 225 -7.68 -8.27 -15.64
C TYR A 225 -8.66 -8.16 -16.80
N LEU A 226 -9.30 -9.28 -17.17
CA LEU A 226 -10.33 -9.27 -18.21
C LEU A 226 -11.52 -8.37 -17.83
N MET A 227 -11.98 -8.42 -16.57
CA MET A 227 -13.04 -7.54 -16.09
C MET A 227 -12.66 -6.06 -16.19
N ILE A 228 -11.43 -5.70 -15.79
CA ILE A 228 -10.95 -4.31 -15.90
C ILE A 228 -10.86 -3.90 -17.38
N ALA A 229 -10.28 -4.74 -18.23
CA ALA A 229 -10.13 -4.45 -19.66
C ALA A 229 -11.48 -4.29 -20.37
N VAL A 230 -12.44 -5.18 -20.12
CA VAL A 230 -13.80 -5.10 -20.67
C VAL A 230 -14.49 -3.82 -20.17
N GLY A 231 -14.35 -3.49 -18.88
CA GLY A 231 -14.88 -2.24 -18.32
C GLY A 231 -14.30 -1.00 -19.00
N ALA A 232 -12.98 -0.94 -19.14
CA ALA A 232 -12.27 0.15 -19.81
C ALA A 232 -12.70 0.31 -21.28
N VAL A 233 -12.77 -0.80 -22.04
CA VAL A 233 -13.22 -0.80 -23.44
C VAL A 233 -14.67 -0.36 -23.55
N ALA A 234 -15.59 -0.96 -22.78
CA ALA A 234 -17.01 -0.65 -22.86
C ALA A 234 -17.31 0.80 -22.49
N ALA A 235 -16.71 1.29 -21.41
CA ALA A 235 -16.86 2.68 -20.98
C ALA A 235 -16.13 3.66 -21.89
N GLY A 236 -15.00 3.27 -22.49
CA GLY A 236 -14.28 4.07 -23.47
C GLY A 236 -15.10 4.30 -24.74
N VAL A 237 -15.69 3.24 -25.30
CA VAL A 237 -16.62 3.33 -26.44
C VAL A 237 -17.85 4.16 -26.10
N LEU A 238 -18.40 4.00 -24.88
CA LEU A 238 -19.53 4.81 -24.43
C LEU A 238 -19.17 6.30 -24.35
N PHE A 239 -18.00 6.62 -23.78
CA PHE A 239 -17.52 7.99 -23.67
C PHE A 239 -17.25 8.60 -25.05
N GLU A 240 -16.62 7.88 -25.97
CA GLU A 240 -16.37 8.33 -27.35
C GLU A 240 -17.68 8.67 -28.09
N LYS A 241 -18.75 7.87 -27.88
CA LYS A 241 -20.04 8.09 -28.53
C LYS A 241 -20.91 9.18 -27.89
N THR A 242 -20.76 9.42 -26.58
CA THR A 242 -21.73 10.23 -25.82
C THR A 242 -21.11 11.46 -25.15
N GLY A 243 -19.79 11.51 -24.98
CA GLY A 243 -19.09 12.50 -24.16
C GLY A 243 -19.44 12.44 -22.67
N ARG A 244 -20.15 11.40 -22.20
CA ARG A 244 -20.65 11.28 -20.82
C ARG A 244 -19.98 10.12 -20.09
N LEU A 245 -20.10 10.14 -18.76
CA LEU A 245 -19.69 9.03 -17.87
C LEU A 245 -18.21 8.65 -17.98
N GLN A 246 -17.35 9.63 -18.24
CA GLN A 246 -15.90 9.47 -18.41
C GLN A 246 -15.23 8.64 -17.29
N VAL A 247 -15.68 8.80 -16.04
CA VAL A 247 -15.13 8.09 -14.86
C VAL A 247 -15.33 6.58 -14.94
N LEU A 248 -16.30 6.09 -15.71
CA LEU A 248 -16.56 4.65 -15.85
C LEU A 248 -15.39 3.88 -16.48
N GLN A 249 -14.56 4.55 -17.28
CA GLN A 249 -13.37 3.98 -17.94
C GLN A 249 -12.37 3.39 -16.95
N VAL A 250 -12.27 3.98 -15.76
CA VAL A 250 -11.37 3.53 -14.68
C VAL A 250 -12.13 3.12 -13.43
N TYR A 251 -13.46 3.05 -13.47
CA TYR A 251 -14.25 2.32 -12.46
C TYR A 251 -13.74 0.87 -12.42
N LEU A 252 -14.20 -0.06 -11.60
CA LEU A 252 -13.56 -1.40 -11.49
C LEU A 252 -12.10 -1.41 -10.98
N GLY A 253 -11.15 -0.66 -11.57
CA GLY A 253 -9.73 -0.59 -11.20
C GLY A 253 -9.34 0.55 -10.24
N LYS A 254 -10.17 1.58 -10.07
CA LYS A 254 -9.85 2.79 -9.28
C LYS A 254 -9.83 2.62 -7.75
N VAL A 255 -10.38 1.55 -7.19
CA VAL A 255 -10.50 1.38 -5.72
C VAL A 255 -10.11 -0.02 -5.28
N GLU A 256 -9.36 -0.12 -4.18
CA GLU A 256 -8.74 -1.37 -3.71
C GLU A 256 -9.70 -2.45 -3.21
N PHE A 257 -10.93 -2.09 -2.83
CA PHE A 257 -11.94 -3.05 -2.35
C PHE A 257 -12.82 -3.65 -3.46
N ARG A 258 -12.62 -3.24 -4.71
CA ARG A 258 -13.40 -3.74 -5.84
C ARG A 258 -12.94 -5.13 -6.26
N LEU A 259 -13.89 -5.96 -6.67
CA LEU A 259 -13.63 -7.36 -6.97
C LEU A 259 -12.49 -7.61 -7.95
N PRO A 260 -12.39 -6.94 -9.12
CA PRO A 260 -11.28 -7.21 -10.04
C PRO A 260 -9.92 -6.91 -9.43
N VAL A 261 -9.82 -5.81 -8.67
CA VAL A 261 -8.59 -5.40 -7.98
C VAL A 261 -8.21 -6.39 -6.88
N LEU A 262 -9.19 -6.86 -6.09
CA LEU A 262 -8.99 -7.89 -5.07
C LEU A 262 -8.58 -9.22 -5.68
N MET A 263 -9.24 -9.66 -6.76
CA MET A 263 -8.94 -10.91 -7.46
C MET A 263 -7.49 -10.95 -7.92
N ILE A 264 -6.99 -9.85 -8.50
CA ILE A 264 -5.60 -9.76 -8.98
C ILE A 264 -4.64 -9.65 -7.80
N GLY A 265 -4.87 -8.71 -6.86
CA GLY A 265 -3.96 -8.46 -5.74
C GLY A 265 -3.79 -9.65 -4.81
N LEU A 266 -4.89 -10.35 -4.49
CA LEU A 266 -4.84 -11.59 -3.69
C LEU A 266 -4.25 -12.76 -4.48
N ALA A 267 -4.53 -12.88 -5.79
CA ALA A 267 -3.90 -13.92 -6.61
C ALA A 267 -2.38 -13.74 -6.68
N LEU A 268 -1.90 -12.51 -6.90
CA LEU A 268 -0.47 -12.19 -6.84
C LEU A 268 0.12 -12.57 -5.49
N PHE A 269 -0.52 -12.18 -4.39
CA PHE A 269 -0.08 -12.59 -3.05
C PHE A 269 0.05 -14.11 -2.92
N VAL A 270 -0.99 -14.85 -3.30
CA VAL A 270 -1.02 -16.31 -3.22
C VAL A 270 0.03 -16.97 -4.13
N LEU A 271 0.34 -16.42 -5.30
CA LEU A 271 1.40 -16.95 -6.18
C LEU A 271 2.78 -16.83 -5.53
N PHE A 272 3.10 -15.68 -4.96
CA PHE A 272 4.43 -15.43 -4.38
C PHE A 272 4.60 -16.09 -3.01
N GLU A 273 3.54 -16.16 -2.19
CA GLU A 273 3.59 -16.77 -0.86
C GLU A 273 3.96 -18.26 -0.89
N ARG A 274 3.57 -18.98 -1.96
CA ARG A 274 3.85 -20.41 -2.15
C ARG A 274 5.30 -20.76 -2.45
N HIS A 275 6.09 -19.79 -2.87
CA HIS A 275 7.47 -20.00 -3.26
C HIS A 275 8.40 -19.52 -2.15
N GLU A 276 9.51 -20.21 -1.95
CA GLU A 276 10.53 -19.81 -1.00
C GLU A 276 11.89 -19.73 -1.69
N PHE A 277 12.51 -18.56 -1.62
CA PHE A 277 13.92 -18.37 -1.93
C PHE A 277 14.50 -17.26 -1.06
N HIS A 278 15.82 -17.11 -1.08
CA HIS A 278 16.55 -16.19 -0.20
C HIS A 278 17.59 -15.41 -0.99
N SER A 279 17.45 -14.10 -1.06
CA SER A 279 18.38 -13.18 -1.72
C SER A 279 18.58 -11.92 -0.88
N ALA A 280 19.83 -11.62 -0.55
CA ALA A 280 20.19 -10.40 0.15
C ALA A 280 19.81 -9.16 -0.66
N VAL A 281 20.06 -9.17 -1.98
CA VAL A 281 19.73 -8.06 -2.88
C VAL A 281 18.24 -7.77 -2.88
N VAL A 282 17.40 -8.80 -3.05
CA VAL A 282 15.94 -8.63 -3.02
C VAL A 282 15.49 -8.08 -1.67
N ASN A 283 16.00 -8.62 -0.57
CA ASN A 283 15.62 -8.20 0.77
C ASN A 283 16.04 -6.75 1.09
N THR A 284 17.18 -6.31 0.55
CA THR A 284 17.69 -4.93 0.69
C THR A 284 16.92 -3.95 -0.19
N VAL A 285 16.51 -4.32 -1.40
CA VAL A 285 15.64 -3.45 -2.20
C VAL A 285 14.24 -3.38 -1.57
N ALA A 286 13.73 -4.52 -1.09
CA ALA A 286 12.42 -4.59 -0.48
C ALA A 286 12.30 -3.80 0.84
N SER A 287 13.39 -3.61 1.59
CA SER A 287 13.39 -2.78 2.81
C SER A 287 13.10 -1.30 2.53
N SER A 288 13.49 -0.81 1.35
CA SER A 288 13.30 0.58 0.96
C SER A 288 11.98 0.91 0.29
N THR A 289 11.14 -0.10 0.01
CA THR A 289 9.85 0.10 -0.69
C THR A 289 8.93 1.10 0.01
N PHE A 290 8.92 1.15 1.35
CA PHE A 290 8.12 2.14 2.08
C PHE A 290 8.68 3.56 1.93
N GLY A 291 9.99 3.76 2.03
CA GLY A 291 10.64 5.03 1.72
C GLY A 291 10.39 5.51 0.28
N VAL A 292 10.37 4.60 -0.69
CA VAL A 292 10.00 4.92 -2.09
C VAL A 292 8.61 5.56 -2.17
N TYR A 293 7.63 4.99 -1.49
CA TYR A 293 6.29 5.57 -1.41
C TYR A 293 6.31 6.96 -0.76
N LEU A 294 6.96 7.11 0.40
CA LEU A 294 6.99 8.38 1.13
C LEU A 294 7.62 9.50 0.32
N ILE A 295 8.75 9.22 -0.34
CA ILE A 295 9.46 10.21 -1.17
C ILE A 295 8.62 10.58 -2.39
N SER A 296 8.20 9.58 -3.18
CA SER A 296 7.53 9.83 -4.47
C SER A 296 6.14 10.45 -4.35
N GLU A 297 5.46 10.25 -3.21
CA GLU A 297 4.12 10.82 -2.94
C GLU A 297 4.13 12.09 -2.10
N TYR A 298 5.29 12.54 -1.61
CA TYR A 298 5.34 13.80 -0.89
C TYR A 298 4.86 14.95 -1.79
N PRO A 299 3.99 15.87 -1.32
CA PRO A 299 3.26 16.77 -2.21
C PRO A 299 4.11 17.57 -3.21
N THR A 300 5.26 18.09 -2.78
CA THR A 300 6.14 18.88 -3.64
C THR A 300 7.00 18.02 -4.54
N VAL A 301 7.48 16.87 -4.05
CA VAL A 301 8.20 15.88 -4.87
C VAL A 301 7.30 15.38 -5.99
N ARG A 302 6.02 15.13 -5.72
CA ARG A 302 5.02 14.74 -6.71
C ARG A 302 4.92 15.75 -7.85
N GLN A 303 4.92 17.05 -7.53
CA GLN A 303 4.93 18.11 -8.55
C GLN A 303 6.25 18.10 -9.34
N TRP A 304 7.40 18.07 -8.66
CA TRP A 304 8.70 18.08 -9.33
C TRP A 304 8.96 16.86 -10.22
N LEU A 305 8.46 15.69 -9.84
CA LEU A 305 8.60 14.46 -10.61
C LEU A 305 7.64 14.40 -11.79
N TRP A 306 6.35 14.61 -11.54
CA TRP A 306 5.32 14.28 -12.53
C TRP A 306 4.85 15.48 -13.35
N GLN A 307 4.97 16.70 -12.82
CA GLN A 307 4.63 17.93 -13.53
C GLN A 307 5.86 18.65 -14.08
N ASN A 308 6.97 17.92 -14.25
CA ASN A 308 8.21 18.47 -14.78
C ASN A 308 8.01 18.91 -16.25
N PRO A 309 8.22 20.20 -16.59
CA PRO A 309 8.06 20.69 -17.97
C PRO A 309 9.01 20.04 -18.98
N LEU A 310 10.10 19.42 -18.52
CA LEU A 310 11.06 18.72 -19.38
C LEU A 310 10.54 17.36 -19.86
N ILE A 311 9.48 16.83 -19.26
CA ILE A 311 8.90 15.52 -19.59
C ILE A 311 7.46 15.73 -20.05
N ASP A 312 7.24 15.74 -21.36
CA ASP A 312 5.92 15.90 -21.96
C ASP A 312 5.38 14.57 -22.50
N PHE A 313 4.59 13.87 -21.68
CA PHE A 313 3.97 12.60 -22.06
C PHE A 313 2.81 12.79 -23.04
N ALA A 314 2.13 13.93 -23.02
CA ALA A 314 1.06 14.23 -23.97
C ALA A 314 1.61 14.39 -25.40
N ALA A 315 2.71 15.13 -25.57
CA ALA A 315 3.40 15.25 -26.85
C ALA A 315 3.99 13.90 -27.29
N LEU A 316 4.53 13.10 -26.36
CA LEU A 316 5.02 11.76 -26.66
C LEU A 316 3.89 10.85 -27.15
N ALA A 317 2.72 10.88 -26.50
CA ALA A 317 1.55 10.11 -26.90
C ALA A 317 1.08 10.46 -28.31
N ALA A 318 1.12 11.76 -28.67
CA ALA A 318 0.72 12.24 -29.99
C ALA A 318 1.73 11.91 -31.10
N ARG A 319 3.05 12.05 -30.83
CA ARG A 319 4.11 11.90 -31.85
C ARG A 319 4.63 10.47 -31.98
N TYR A 320 4.75 9.76 -30.86
CA TYR A 320 5.38 8.44 -30.77
C TYR A 320 4.58 7.49 -29.87
N PRO A 321 3.33 7.13 -30.26
CA PRO A 321 2.44 6.34 -29.42
C PRO A 321 3.02 4.99 -28.99
N LEU A 322 3.85 4.34 -29.82
CA LEU A 322 4.49 3.06 -29.48
C LEU A 322 5.50 3.18 -28.33
N LEU A 323 6.06 4.37 -28.10
CA LEU A 323 7.03 4.62 -27.02
C LEU A 323 6.37 5.07 -25.72
N LEU A 324 5.07 5.37 -25.70
CA LEU A 324 4.38 5.94 -24.54
C LEU A 324 4.47 5.04 -23.30
N ILE A 325 4.02 3.79 -23.41
CA ILE A 325 4.00 2.85 -22.29
C ILE A 325 5.42 2.49 -21.82
N PRO A 326 6.38 2.15 -22.70
CA PRO A 326 7.77 1.95 -22.30
C PRO A 326 8.37 3.15 -21.57
N SER A 327 8.09 4.38 -22.00
CA SER A 327 8.58 5.60 -21.35
C SER A 327 7.95 5.82 -19.97
N LEU A 328 6.64 5.60 -19.81
CA LEU A 328 5.96 5.68 -18.51
C LEU A 328 6.57 4.69 -17.50
N ILE A 329 6.75 3.43 -17.92
CA ILE A 329 7.35 2.39 -17.09
C ILE A 329 8.82 2.72 -16.80
N GLY A 330 9.58 3.14 -17.81
CA GLY A 330 10.99 3.50 -17.67
C GLY A 330 11.20 4.62 -16.65
N ILE A 331 10.41 5.69 -16.74
CA ILE A 331 10.46 6.81 -15.78
C ILE A 331 10.04 6.36 -14.37
N ALA A 332 8.99 5.56 -14.24
CA ALA A 332 8.58 5.01 -12.95
C ALA A 332 9.68 4.13 -12.31
N VAL A 333 10.38 3.32 -13.10
CA VAL A 333 11.53 2.52 -12.66
C VAL A 333 12.69 3.42 -12.21
N LEU A 334 13.01 4.48 -12.98
CA LEU A 334 14.06 5.43 -12.59
C LEU A 334 13.75 6.12 -11.26
N VAL A 335 12.50 6.58 -11.08
CA VAL A 335 12.04 7.16 -9.81
C VAL A 335 12.13 6.14 -8.68
N PHE A 336 11.67 4.90 -8.90
CA PHE A 336 11.76 3.83 -7.92
C PHE A 336 13.21 3.58 -7.47
N LEU A 337 14.15 3.50 -8.43
CA LEU A 337 15.57 3.27 -8.15
C LEU A 337 16.20 4.46 -7.41
N ALA A 338 15.91 5.69 -7.83
CA ALA A 338 16.41 6.90 -7.18
C ALA A 338 15.92 6.99 -5.74
N CYS A 339 14.62 6.79 -5.51
CA CYS A 339 14.05 6.81 -4.16
C CYS A 339 14.57 5.64 -3.31
N THR A 340 14.82 4.47 -3.91
CA THR A 340 15.45 3.33 -3.22
C THR A 340 16.86 3.69 -2.75
N ALA A 341 17.66 4.33 -3.59
CA ALA A 341 19.01 4.76 -3.24
C ALA A 341 18.99 5.80 -2.09
N LEU A 342 18.09 6.78 -2.17
CA LEU A 342 17.89 7.77 -1.08
C LEU A 342 17.48 7.09 0.23
N ASP A 343 16.60 6.08 0.15
CA ASP A 343 16.16 5.36 1.34
C ASP A 343 17.21 4.45 1.95
N GLN A 344 18.07 3.85 1.14
CA GLN A 344 19.23 3.11 1.65
C GLN A 344 20.21 4.01 2.41
N ILE A 345 20.37 5.27 2.00
CA ILE A 345 21.16 6.26 2.75
C ILE A 345 20.52 6.50 4.13
N ARG A 346 19.19 6.69 4.20
CA ARG A 346 18.48 6.78 5.48
C ARG A 346 18.69 5.51 6.32
N GLU A 347 18.54 4.32 5.74
CA GLU A 347 18.72 3.06 6.47
C GLU A 347 20.11 2.97 7.11
N LEU A 348 21.15 3.38 6.36
CA LEU A 348 22.52 3.46 6.86
C LEU A 348 22.65 4.48 8.00
N LEU A 349 22.09 5.69 7.84
CA LEU A 349 22.10 6.72 8.88
C LEU A 349 21.42 6.24 10.17
N PHE A 350 20.26 5.59 10.06
CA PHE A 350 19.52 5.05 11.20
C PHE A 350 20.29 3.94 11.90
N HIS A 351 20.96 3.08 11.14
CA HIS A 351 21.80 2.03 11.68
C HIS A 351 22.96 2.58 12.51
N ILE A 352 23.57 3.70 12.07
CA ILE A 352 24.72 4.33 12.74
C ILE A 352 24.29 5.19 13.95
N THR A 353 23.16 5.91 13.86
CA THR A 353 22.80 6.98 14.81
C THR A 353 21.65 6.60 15.76
N ILE A 354 20.43 6.57 15.25
CA ILE A 354 19.18 6.56 16.04
C ILE A 354 18.78 5.14 16.47
N ASP A 355 19.12 4.13 15.68
CA ASP A 355 18.44 2.84 15.66
C ASP A 355 19.40 1.63 15.74
N ARG A 356 20.55 1.80 16.40
CA ARG A 356 21.49 0.70 16.75
C ARG A 356 20.78 -0.48 17.42
N HIS A 357 19.59 -0.25 18.00
CA HIS A 357 18.60 -1.24 18.44
C HIS A 357 17.16 -0.80 18.08
N ARG A 358 16.62 -1.27 16.94
CA ARG A 358 15.24 -0.94 16.47
C ARG A 358 14.21 -1.10 17.58
N GLY A 359 13.55 -0.01 17.98
CA GLY A 359 12.43 0.01 18.94
C GLY A 359 12.81 0.12 20.41
N ARG A 360 14.10 0.23 20.77
CA ARG A 360 14.55 0.35 22.17
C ARG A 360 13.96 1.57 22.91
N TRP A 361 13.78 2.69 22.21
CA TRP A 361 13.15 3.89 22.76
C TRP A 361 11.70 3.63 23.17
N PHE A 362 10.94 2.93 22.32
CA PHE A 362 9.58 2.50 22.64
C PHE A 362 9.57 1.57 23.86
N ASP A 363 10.50 0.61 23.93
CA ASP A 363 10.57 -0.31 25.06
C ASP A 363 10.90 0.40 26.38
N ARG A 364 11.78 1.41 26.37
CA ARG A 364 12.08 2.25 27.54
C ARG A 364 10.87 3.09 27.98
N LEU A 365 10.22 3.75 27.04
CA LEU A 365 9.04 4.56 27.32
C LEU A 365 7.90 3.69 27.87
N SER A 366 7.65 2.54 27.25
CA SER A 366 6.65 1.59 27.71
C SER A 366 6.95 1.07 29.12
N ALA A 367 8.22 0.79 29.44
CA ALA A 367 8.62 0.39 30.79
C ALA A 367 8.37 1.51 31.82
N ALA A 368 8.72 2.76 31.48
CA ALA A 368 8.51 3.92 32.35
C ALA A 368 7.01 4.17 32.61
N VAL A 369 6.16 4.10 31.59
CA VAL A 369 4.71 4.24 31.73
C VAL A 369 4.13 3.11 32.58
N ASN A 370 4.56 1.87 32.37
CA ASN A 370 4.08 0.73 33.17
C ASN A 370 4.50 0.86 34.64
N ALA A 371 5.72 1.31 34.92
CA ALA A 371 6.19 1.56 36.28
C ALA A 371 5.37 2.67 36.96
N ALA A 372 5.07 3.77 36.25
CA ALA A 372 4.24 4.85 36.77
C ALA A 372 2.81 4.38 37.09
N LEU A 373 2.22 3.52 36.24
CA LEU A 373 0.89 2.95 36.47
C LEU A 373 0.87 1.94 37.62
N ALA A 374 1.93 1.15 37.80
CA ALA A 374 2.07 0.21 38.91
C ALA A 374 2.16 0.96 40.24
N ASN A 375 3.02 1.98 40.32
CA ASN A 375 3.14 2.82 41.53
C ASN A 375 1.81 3.50 41.89
N ARG A 376 1.00 3.88 40.89
CA ARG A 376 -0.32 4.48 41.12
C ARG A 376 -1.36 3.51 41.68
N LYS A 377 -1.22 2.20 41.39
CA LYS A 377 -2.08 1.14 41.94
C LYS A 377 -1.70 0.73 43.37
N GLU A 378 -0.47 1.01 43.80
CA GLU A 378 -0.03 0.76 45.18
C GLU A 378 -0.39 1.92 46.12
N THR A 379 -0.67 3.10 45.57
CA THR A 379 -1.07 4.31 46.33
C THR A 379 -2.59 4.50 46.46
N VAL A 380 -3.41 3.60 45.90
CA VAL A 380 -4.87 3.57 46.00
C VAL A 380 -5.25 2.28 46.72
#